data_AF-A0A4Z0PEH6-F1
#
_entry.id   AF-A0A4Z0PEH6-F1
#
_cell.length_a   1.000
_cell.length_b   1.000
_cell.length_c   1.000
_cell.angle_alpha   90.00
_cell.angle_beta   90.00
_cell.angle_gamma   90.00
#
_symmetry.space_group_name_H-M   'P 1'
#
loop_
_entity.id
_entity.type
_entity.pdbx_description
1 polymer ?
#
loop_
_entity_poly.entity_id
_entity_poly.type
_entity_poly.pdbx_seq_one_letter_code
_entity_poly.pdbx_strand_id
1 'polypeptide(L)'
;MSNYSQLKDLVLSLESDFEKFYDKQNSAAGTRVRKGMQELKNLAQTIRTEVQNAKNTATGDAGTAAKAAPAKKAAPAAAKKAAPAKKK
;
A
#
# COMPACT_ATOMS: atom_id res chain seq x y z
N MET A 1 13.22 13.72 13.79
CA MET A 1 14.10 12.56 13.49
C MET A 1 13.44 11.20 13.73
N SER A 2 12.43 11.09 14.61
CA SER A 2 11.73 9.82 14.90
C SER A 2 11.24 9.07 13.65
N ASN A 3 10.54 9.78 12.76
CA ASN A 3 9.94 9.21 11.55
C ASN A 3 10.94 8.56 10.58
N TYR A 4 12.13 9.16 10.43
CA TYR A 4 13.17 8.61 9.56
C TYR A 4 13.81 7.35 10.17
N SER A 5 14.06 7.35 11.48
CA SER A 5 14.56 6.15 12.18
C SER A 5 13.58 5.00 12.01
N GLN A 6 12.29 5.23 12.25
CA GLN A 6 11.26 4.20 12.14
C GLN A 6 11.18 3.60 10.73
N LEU A 7 11.31 4.43 9.67
CA LEU A 7 11.39 3.96 8.29
C LEU A 7 12.59 3.04 8.08
N LYS A 8 13.77 3.47 8.54
CA LYS A 8 15.01 2.72 8.39
C LYS A 8 14.98 1.40 9.15
N ASP A 9 14.52 1.44 10.40
CA ASP A 9 14.43 0.28 11.28
C ASP A 9 13.47 -0.77 10.72
N LEU A 10 12.33 -0.33 10.16
CA LEU A 10 11.38 -1.23 9.50
C LEU A 10 12.03 -1.95 8.31
N VAL A 11 12.75 -1.24 7.44
CA VAL A 11 13.43 -1.85 6.28
C VAL A 11 14.51 -2.84 6.72
N LEU A 12 15.34 -2.45 7.70
CA LEU A 12 16.39 -3.32 8.24
C LEU A 12 15.81 -4.59 8.87
N SER A 13 14.68 -4.49 9.57
CA SER A 13 14.03 -5.66 10.18
C SER A 13 13.56 -6.70 9.14
N LEU A 14 13.27 -6.27 7.91
CA LEU A 14 12.75 -7.12 6.84
C LEU A 14 13.84 -7.77 6.00
N GLU A 15 15.11 -7.35 6.13
CA GLU A 15 16.23 -7.85 5.32
C GLU A 15 16.34 -9.38 5.34
N SER A 16 16.27 -9.99 6.53
CA SER A 16 16.32 -11.46 6.67
C SER A 16 15.10 -12.16 6.04
N ASP A 17 13.93 -11.53 6.07
CA ASP A 17 12.74 -12.10 5.42
C ASP A 17 12.81 -11.94 3.90
N PHE A 18 13.46 -10.87 3.39
CA PHE A 18 13.73 -10.70 1.97
C PHE A 18 14.66 -11.80 1.43
N GLU A 19 15.79 -12.05 2.08
CA GLU A 19 16.71 -13.13 1.71
C GLU A 19 15.99 -14.49 1.71
N LYS A 20 15.25 -14.81 2.78
CA LYS A 20 14.51 -16.07 2.88
C LYS A 20 13.43 -16.21 1.81
N PHE A 21 12.78 -15.12 1.42
CA PHE A 21 11.75 -15.16 0.39
C PHE A 21 12.36 -15.30 -1.01
N TYR A 22 13.35 -14.49 -1.37
CA TYR A 22 13.90 -14.48 -2.73
C TYR A 22 14.85 -15.66 -2.99
N ASP A 23 15.71 -16.03 -2.03
CA ASP A 23 16.70 -17.09 -2.25
C ASP A 23 16.12 -18.48 -1.96
N LYS A 24 15.27 -18.57 -0.92
CA LYS A 24 14.76 -19.85 -0.40
C LYS A 24 13.28 -20.09 -0.70
N GLN A 25 12.61 -19.18 -1.40
CA GLN A 25 11.18 -19.28 -1.76
C GLN A 25 10.27 -19.56 -0.55
N ASN A 26 10.61 -19.00 0.63
CA ASN A 26 9.84 -19.21 1.85
C ASN A 26 8.55 -18.38 1.85
N SER A 27 7.40 -19.03 1.66
CA SER A 27 6.07 -18.39 1.65
C SER A 27 5.72 -17.62 2.94
N ALA A 28 6.21 -18.08 4.11
CA ALA A 28 5.97 -17.38 5.38
C ALA A 28 6.75 -16.07 5.44
N ALA A 29 8.00 -16.08 4.97
CA ALA A 29 8.82 -14.86 4.85
C ALA A 29 8.19 -13.88 3.85
N GLY A 30 7.69 -14.37 2.71
CA GLY A 30 6.97 -13.55 1.73
C GLY A 30 5.73 -12.85 2.32
N THR A 31 5.00 -13.54 3.21
CA THR A 31 3.85 -12.95 3.91
C THR A 31 4.29 -11.82 4.86
N ARG A 32 5.43 -11.97 5.54
CA ARG A 32 5.99 -10.93 6.44
C ARG A 32 6.51 -9.74 5.64
N VAL A 33 7.27 -9.98 4.58
CA VAL A 33 7.72 -8.92 3.64
C VAL A 33 6.52 -8.12 3.13
N ARG A 34 5.45 -8.78 2.68
CA ARG A 34 4.25 -8.09 2.19
C ARG A 34 3.59 -7.22 3.26
N LYS A 35 3.47 -7.73 4.49
CA LYS A 35 2.92 -6.95 5.62
C LYS A 35 3.81 -5.77 5.98
N GLY A 36 5.11 -5.98 6.11
CA GLY A 36 6.08 -4.92 6.39
C GLY A 36 6.11 -3.84 5.31
N MET A 37 5.98 -4.21 4.04
CA MET A 37 5.84 -3.24 2.94
C MET A 37 4.53 -2.46 2.98
N GLN A 38 3.44 -3.07 3.48
CA GLN A 38 2.17 -2.37 3.70
C GLN A 38 2.32 -1.31 4.80
N GLU A 39 3.01 -1.64 5.89
CA GLU A 39 3.32 -0.73 7.00
C GLU A 39 4.23 0.41 6.55
N LEU A 40 5.27 0.10 5.74
CA LEU A 40 6.18 1.10 5.18
C LEU A 40 5.43 2.12 4.32
N LYS A 41 4.50 1.67 3.48
CA LYS A 41 3.66 2.56 2.67
C LYS A 41 2.86 3.52 3.54
N ASN A 42 2.22 3.00 4.58
CA ASN A 42 1.40 3.80 5.48
C ASN A 42 2.26 4.82 6.23
N LEU A 43 3.40 4.40 6.78
CA LEU A 43 4.33 5.26 7.49
C LEU A 43 4.85 6.39 6.58
N ALA A 44 5.28 6.05 5.36
CA ALA A 44 5.72 7.03 4.37
C ALA A 44 4.61 8.04 4.00
N GLN A 45 3.36 7.58 3.90
CA GLN A 45 2.23 8.43 3.57
C GLN A 45 1.86 9.38 4.71
N THR A 46 1.95 8.93 5.96
CA THR A 46 1.81 9.78 7.15
C THR A 46 2.86 10.87 7.15
N ILE A 47 4.14 10.51 6.98
CA ILE A 47 5.26 11.47 6.97
C ILE A 47 5.09 12.51 5.86
N ARG A 48 4.71 12.08 4.66
CA ARG A 48 4.43 13.00 3.55
C ARG A 48 3.35 14.00 3.90
N THR A 49 2.27 13.53 4.51
CA THR A 49 1.13 14.37 4.90
C THR A 49 1.53 15.36 6.00
N GLU A 50 2.32 14.92 6.98
CA GLU A 50 2.87 15.79 8.03
C GLU A 50 3.74 16.92 7.45
N VAL A 51 4.63 16.59 6.51
CA VAL A 51 5.48 17.59 5.84
C VAL A 51 4.64 18.58 5.03
N GLN A 52 3.63 18.09 4.31
CA GLN A 52 2.73 18.93 3.53
C GLN A 52 1.90 19.86 4.44
N ASN A 53 1.41 19.34 5.56
CA ASN A 53 0.69 20.12 6.56
C ASN A 53 1.60 21.17 7.20
N ALA A 54 2.83 20.80 7.59
CA ALA A 54 3.81 21.74 8.14
C ALA A 54 4.13 22.89 7.17
N LYS A 55 4.21 22.59 5.87
CA LYS A 55 4.37 23.60 4.82
C LYS A 55 3.15 24.52 4.68
N ASN A 56 1.95 23.96 4.73
CA ASN A 56 0.69 24.73 4.70
C ASN A 56 0.43 25.54 5.98
N THR A 57 0.98 25.13 7.13
CA THR A 57 0.90 25.93 8.37
C THR A 57 1.96 27.03 8.40
N ALA A 58 3.13 26.79 7.79
CA ALA A 58 4.22 27.78 7.70
C ALA A 58 3.98 28.82 6.60
N THR A 59 3.26 28.45 5.54
CA THR A 59 2.87 29.34 4.44
C THR A 59 1.36 29.48 4.55
N GLY A 60 0.86 30.57 5.14
CA GLY A 60 -0.58 30.82 5.35
C GLY A 60 -1.37 31.05 4.06
N ASP A 61 -1.26 30.14 3.09
CA ASP A 61 -1.94 30.21 1.81
C ASP A 61 -3.00 29.12 1.72
N ALA A 62 -4.25 29.57 1.81
CA ALA A 62 -5.44 28.79 1.53
C ALA A 62 -5.49 28.42 0.04
N GLY A 63 -4.85 27.31 -0.33
CA GLY A 63 -4.81 26.79 -1.71
C GLY A 63 -5.28 25.34 -1.84
N THR A 64 -6.60 25.16 -1.86
CA THR A 64 -7.39 24.18 -2.64
C THR A 64 -6.79 22.78 -2.93
N ALA A 65 -7.38 21.74 -2.34
CA ALA A 65 -7.82 20.54 -3.09
C ALA A 65 -8.62 19.56 -2.21
N ALA A 66 -9.88 19.92 -1.91
CA ALA A 66 -10.90 18.90 -1.79
C ALA A 66 -11.35 18.50 -3.21
N LYS A 67 -11.01 17.28 -3.62
CA LYS A 67 -11.83 16.49 -4.55
C LYS A 67 -11.84 15.07 -4.00
N ALA A 68 -12.72 14.80 -3.04
CA ALA A 68 -14.06 14.25 -3.29
C ALA A 68 -13.99 12.87 -3.95
N ALA A 69 -14.05 11.82 -3.13
CA ALA A 69 -14.67 10.58 -3.55
C ALA A 69 -16.18 10.79 -3.65
N PRO A 70 -16.84 10.22 -4.67
CA PRO A 70 -18.15 9.66 -4.43
C PRO A 70 -18.23 8.22 -4.97
N ALA A 71 -18.67 7.33 -4.10
CA ALA A 71 -19.14 6.00 -4.46
C ALA A 71 -20.59 6.05 -4.99
N LYS A 72 -20.83 5.51 -6.20
CA LYS A 72 -22.01 4.73 -6.67
C LYS A 72 -21.93 4.65 -8.20
N LYS A 73 -22.08 3.47 -8.85
CA LYS A 73 -23.37 2.76 -8.94
C LYS A 73 -23.18 1.28 -9.38
N ALA A 74 -23.74 0.38 -8.56
CA ALA A 74 -24.44 -0.87 -8.91
C ALA A 74 -23.74 -2.01 -9.70
N ALA A 75 -23.52 -3.15 -9.02
CA ALA A 75 -23.94 -4.46 -9.55
C ALA A 75 -25.50 -4.52 -9.53
N PRO A 76 -26.24 -5.30 -10.37
CA PRO A 76 -25.95 -6.70 -10.75
C PRO A 76 -26.39 -7.13 -12.18
N ALA A 77 -25.83 -8.24 -12.70
CA ALA A 77 -26.47 -9.14 -13.67
C ALA A 77 -25.62 -10.43 -13.77
N ALA A 78 -26.02 -11.51 -13.09
CA ALA A 78 -26.91 -12.55 -13.61
C ALA A 78 -26.18 -13.62 -14.46
N ALA A 79 -26.29 -14.85 -13.96
CA ALA A 79 -25.74 -16.08 -14.51
C ALA A 79 -26.36 -16.49 -15.87
N LYS A 80 -25.51 -17.00 -16.78
CA LYS A 80 -25.74 -18.02 -17.85
C LYS A 80 -24.58 -17.89 -18.87
N LYS A 81 -23.85 -18.89 -19.35
CA LYS A 81 -24.12 -20.29 -19.73
C LYS A 81 -22.77 -21.04 -19.61
N ALA A 82 -22.71 -22.23 -18.98
CA ALA A 82 -22.81 -23.54 -19.66
C ALA A 82 -21.87 -23.71 -20.86
N ALA A 83 -20.90 -24.63 -20.70
CA ALA A 83 -20.08 -25.22 -21.76
C ALA A 83 -20.94 -25.80 -22.91
N PRO A 84 -20.37 -26.08 -24.10
CA PRO A 84 -19.68 -27.35 -24.24
C PRO A 84 -18.43 -27.32 -25.14
N ALA A 85 -17.51 -28.23 -24.82
CA ALA A 85 -16.50 -28.74 -25.74
C ALA A 85 -17.15 -29.32 -27.00
N LYS A 86 -16.61 -29.00 -28.18
CA LYS A 86 -16.73 -29.80 -29.40
C LYS A 86 -15.44 -29.71 -30.21
N LYS A 87 -14.74 -30.85 -30.24
CA LYS A 87 -14.00 -31.49 -31.34
C LYS A 87 -13.39 -30.59 -32.43
N LYS A 88 -12.07 -30.69 -32.56
CA LYS A 88 -11.48 -31.44 -33.67
C LYS A 88 -10.44 -32.40 -33.11
#